data_AF-A0A6J7K8H3-F1
#
_entry.id   AF-A0A6J7K8H3-F1
#
_cell.length_a   1.000
_cell.length_b   1.000
_cell.length_c   1.000
_cell.angle_alpha   90.00
_cell.angle_beta   90.00
_cell.angle_gamma   90.00
#
_symmetry.space_group_name_H-M   'P 1'
#
loop_
_entity.id
_entity.type
_entity.pdbx_description
1 polymer ?
#
loop_
_entity_poly.entity_id
_entity_poly.type
_entity_poly.pdbx_seq_one_letter_code
_entity_poly.pdbx_strand_id
1 'polypeptide(L)'
;MDLGHPISSVIPGAYGDVLAVLARTDVWLSGRKVATLTRGQTSRRRVDAVLAALAKAGIADVQEVPPAKLYRLNRHHVAAAGIEALASMRDCLLARLRDELAKWRVLPEAAWLFGSAARGEAGSGSDIDLLLVRPTLTSAEDVDLWSGQIDGLRGRVREWSGNELEVLDLSADELRHLRDGSERLIDDLRSDAVVLVGSPVRNILGCRVETR
;
A
#
# COMPACT_ATOMS: atom_id res chain seq x y z
N MET A 1 0.76 3.09 10.63
CA MET A 1 1.61 2.00 10.07
C MET A 1 2.37 2.55 8.89
N ASP A 2 3.66 2.20 8.75
CA ASP A 2 4.44 2.52 7.55
C ASP A 2 3.93 1.72 6.33
N LEU A 3 3.32 2.40 5.36
CA LEU A 3 2.72 1.77 4.18
C LEU A 3 3.74 1.51 3.06
N GLY A 4 4.93 2.10 3.13
CA GLY A 4 6.04 1.82 2.21
C GLY A 4 6.92 0.67 2.66
N HIS A 5 7.07 0.51 3.98
CA HIS A 5 7.82 -0.57 4.62
C HIS A 5 7.02 -1.22 5.76
N PRO A 6 5.91 -1.94 5.47
CA PRO A 6 4.98 -2.40 6.51
C PRO A 6 5.62 -3.23 7.59
N ILE A 7 6.43 -4.23 7.25
CA ILE A 7 7.10 -5.10 8.22
C ILE A 7 7.97 -4.31 9.22
N SER A 8 8.53 -3.17 8.80
CA SER A 8 9.38 -2.32 9.64
C SER A 8 8.61 -1.60 10.75
N SER A 9 7.27 -1.55 10.65
CA SER A 9 6.40 -1.08 11.74
C SER A 9 6.42 -2.02 12.96
N VAL A 10 6.74 -3.31 12.75
CA VAL A 10 6.78 -4.34 13.80
C VAL A 10 8.22 -4.78 14.09
N ILE A 11 9.04 -4.91 13.06
CA ILE A 11 10.44 -5.35 13.14
C ILE A 11 11.32 -4.20 12.63
N PRO A 12 11.63 -3.19 13.45
CA PRO A 12 12.39 -2.03 12.99
C PRO A 12 13.85 -2.39 12.63
N GLY A 13 14.41 -1.64 11.68
CA GLY A 13 15.80 -1.73 11.28
C GLY A 13 16.11 -2.90 10.33
N ALA A 14 17.38 -3.30 10.31
CA ALA A 14 17.93 -4.17 9.26
C ALA A 14 17.26 -5.55 9.12
N TYR A 15 16.71 -6.09 10.20
CA TYR A 15 15.96 -7.35 10.13
C TYR A 15 14.67 -7.19 9.33
N GLY A 16 13.87 -6.16 9.61
CA GLY A 16 12.66 -5.85 8.85
C GLY A 16 12.96 -5.62 7.38
N ASP A 17 13.97 -4.81 7.08
CA ASP A 17 14.36 -4.50 5.69
C ASP A 17 14.75 -5.75 4.89
N VAL A 18 15.57 -6.64 5.48
CA VAL A 18 16.00 -7.87 4.82
C VAL A 18 14.83 -8.84 4.67
N LEU A 19 14.00 -9.00 5.71
CA LEU A 19 12.83 -9.87 5.67
C LEU A 19 11.78 -9.37 4.65
N ALA A 20 11.55 -8.06 4.54
CA ALA A 20 10.70 -7.46 3.50
C ALA A 20 11.15 -7.87 2.10
N VAL A 21 12.46 -7.85 1.84
CA VAL A 21 13.01 -8.23 0.54
C VAL A 21 12.84 -9.72 0.29
N LEU A 22 13.23 -10.56 1.26
CA LEU A 22 13.18 -12.02 1.09
C LEU A 22 11.74 -12.54 1.00
N ALA A 23 10.78 -11.95 1.72
CA ALA A 23 9.38 -12.39 1.71
C ALA A 23 8.66 -12.10 0.39
N ARG A 24 9.17 -11.14 -0.42
CA ARG A 24 8.54 -10.73 -1.68
C ARG A 24 8.97 -11.55 -2.90
N THR A 25 9.84 -12.54 -2.73
CA THR A 25 10.34 -13.32 -3.87
C THR A 25 10.71 -14.75 -3.49
N ASP A 26 10.53 -15.65 -4.44
CA ASP A 26 10.99 -17.04 -4.37
C ASP A 26 12.35 -17.26 -5.04
N VAL A 27 12.94 -16.19 -5.57
CA VAL A 27 14.21 -16.24 -6.29
C VAL A 27 15.37 -16.13 -5.31
N TRP A 28 16.43 -16.88 -5.59
CA TRP A 28 17.71 -16.77 -4.90
C TRP A 28 18.37 -15.42 -5.14
N LEU A 29 18.65 -14.69 -4.06
CA LEU A 29 19.28 -13.36 -4.13
C LEU A 29 20.68 -13.39 -3.54
N SER A 30 21.63 -12.79 -4.24
CA SER A 30 22.92 -12.46 -3.61
C SER A 30 22.69 -11.39 -2.54
N GLY A 31 23.53 -11.38 -1.50
CA GLY A 31 23.46 -10.31 -0.51
C GLY A 31 23.50 -8.92 -1.16
N ARG A 32 24.30 -8.75 -2.23
CA ARG A 32 24.43 -7.46 -2.93
C ARG A 32 23.08 -7.03 -3.48
N LYS A 33 22.37 -7.96 -4.12
CA LYS A 33 21.03 -7.70 -4.63
C LYS A 33 20.05 -7.37 -3.51
N VAL A 34 20.11 -8.08 -2.38
CA VAL A 34 19.29 -7.77 -1.19
C VAL A 34 19.55 -6.34 -0.72
N ALA A 35 20.82 -5.93 -0.55
CA ALA A 35 21.17 -4.57 -0.13
C ALA A 35 20.74 -3.47 -1.12
N THR A 36 20.73 -3.76 -2.42
CA THR A 36 20.14 -2.85 -3.41
C THR A 36 18.63 -2.74 -3.24
N LEU A 37 17.94 -3.86 -2.97
CA LEU A 37 16.49 -3.91 -2.81
C LEU A 37 15.99 -3.31 -1.48
N THR A 38 16.85 -3.19 -0.47
CA THR A 38 16.56 -2.38 0.72
C THR A 38 16.62 -0.87 0.46
N ARG A 39 16.84 -0.42 -0.79
CA ARG A 39 16.81 1.00 -1.22
C ARG A 39 17.64 1.95 -0.36
N GLY A 40 18.80 1.49 0.13
CA GLY A 40 19.71 2.30 0.96
C GLY A 40 19.37 2.36 2.44
N GLN A 41 18.25 1.77 2.90
CA GLN A 41 17.85 1.79 4.32
C GLN A 41 18.84 1.03 5.22
N THR A 42 19.45 -0.03 4.68
CA THR A 42 20.42 -0.85 5.40
C THR A 42 21.72 -1.00 4.60
N SER A 43 22.86 -0.79 5.26
CA SER A 43 24.18 -0.92 4.64
C SER A 43 24.49 -2.37 4.25
N ARG A 44 25.30 -2.55 3.20
CA ARG A 44 25.74 -3.87 2.70
C ARG A 44 26.26 -4.79 3.81
N ARG A 45 27.14 -4.27 4.66
CA ARG A 45 27.74 -5.01 5.78
C ARG A 45 26.66 -5.52 6.76
N ARG A 46 25.65 -4.69 7.04
CA ARG A 46 24.58 -5.03 7.96
C ARG A 46 23.60 -6.04 7.34
N VAL A 47 23.30 -5.89 6.05
CA VAL A 47 22.55 -6.91 5.28
C VAL A 47 23.26 -8.26 5.34
N ASP A 48 24.56 -8.33 5.05
CA ASP A 48 25.30 -9.59 5.08
C ASP A 48 25.31 -10.24 6.48
N ALA A 49 25.44 -9.44 7.54
CA ALA A 49 25.36 -9.93 8.92
C ALA A 49 23.97 -10.48 9.27
N VAL A 50 22.89 -9.79 8.86
CA VAL A 50 21.51 -10.26 9.08
C VAL A 50 21.23 -11.53 8.27
N LEU A 51 21.63 -11.59 7.00
CA LEU A 51 21.46 -12.78 6.16
C LEU A 51 22.17 -14.00 6.77
N ALA A 52 23.39 -13.83 7.27
CA ALA A 52 24.12 -14.90 7.96
C ALA A 52 23.40 -15.34 9.25
N ALA A 53 22.84 -14.41 10.02
CA ALA A 53 22.09 -14.73 11.24
C ALA A 53 20.76 -15.45 10.92
N LEU A 54 20.01 -15.00 9.91
CA LEU A 54 18.77 -15.64 9.45
C LEU A 54 19.04 -17.04 8.90
N ALA A 55 20.14 -17.23 8.16
CA ALA A 55 20.55 -18.54 7.67
C ALA A 55 20.94 -19.49 8.81
N LYS A 56 21.70 -18.99 9.80
CA LYS A 56 22.04 -19.76 11.00
C LYS A 56 20.80 -20.19 11.79
N ALA A 57 19.76 -19.35 11.81
CA ALA A 57 18.49 -19.65 12.45
C ALA A 57 17.54 -20.53 11.61
N GLY A 58 17.89 -20.84 10.35
CA GLY A 58 17.04 -21.59 9.43
C GLY A 58 15.86 -20.81 8.85
N ILE A 59 15.77 -19.49 9.11
CA ILE A 59 14.72 -18.60 8.58
C ILE A 59 14.98 -18.30 7.10
N ALA A 60 16.26 -18.24 6.70
CA ALA A 60 16.65 -18.11 5.30
C ALA A 60 17.41 -19.37 4.86
N ASP A 61 17.11 -19.87 3.67
CA ASP A 61 17.98 -20.84 3.01
C ASP A 61 19.24 -20.13 2.51
N VAL A 62 20.37 -20.83 2.48
CA VAL A 62 21.62 -20.34 1.91
C VAL A 62 22.22 -21.36 0.94
N GLN A 63 22.65 -20.89 -0.22
CA GLN A 63 23.44 -21.65 -1.18
C GLN A 63 24.81 -21.01 -1.36
N GLU A 64 25.87 -21.81 -1.26
CA GLU A 64 27.23 -21.37 -1.53
C GLU A 64 27.51 -21.51 -3.03
N VAL A 65 27.61 -20.37 -3.72
CA VAL A 65 27.89 -20.29 -5.16
C VAL A 65 29.09 -19.37 -5.34
N PRO A 66 30.33 -19.88 -5.23
CA PRO A 66 31.54 -19.07 -5.25
C PRO A 66 31.58 -18.11 -6.46
N PRO A 67 31.97 -16.84 -6.26
CA PRO A 67 32.52 -16.28 -5.02
C PRO A 67 31.46 -15.73 -4.03
N ALA A 68 30.17 -16.02 -4.21
CA ALA A 68 29.06 -15.44 -3.45
C ALA A 68 28.24 -16.47 -2.65
N LYS A 69 27.36 -15.94 -1.79
CA LYS A 69 26.27 -16.71 -1.17
C LYS A 69 24.95 -16.17 -1.67
N LEU A 70 24.03 -17.08 -1.97
CA LEU A 70 22.66 -16.76 -2.36
C LEU A 70 21.72 -17.10 -1.21
N TYR A 71 20.69 -16.28 -1.03
CA TYR A 71 19.73 -16.40 0.05
C TYR A 71 18.30 -16.33 -0.47
N ARG A 72 17.39 -17.03 0.20
CA ARG A 72 15.95 -16.95 -0.01
C ARG A 72 15.26 -17.18 1.33
N LEU A 73 14.03 -16.68 1.51
CA LEU A 73 13.22 -17.07 2.65
C LEU A 73 13.00 -18.60 2.65
N ASN A 74 13.22 -19.25 3.78
CA ASN A 74 12.83 -20.64 3.97
C ASN A 74 11.33 -20.70 4.28
N ARG A 75 10.50 -20.97 3.26
CA ARG A 75 9.04 -21.02 3.40
C ARG A 75 8.51 -22.21 4.22
N HIS A 76 9.36 -23.20 4.50
CA HIS A 76 9.01 -24.32 5.37
C HIS A 76 9.29 -24.02 6.86
N HIS A 77 9.98 -22.92 7.15
CA HIS A 77 10.24 -22.51 8.52
C HIS A 77 8.93 -22.10 9.22
N VAL A 78 8.78 -22.44 10.50
CA VAL A 78 7.55 -22.14 11.28
C VAL A 78 7.19 -20.65 11.30
N ALA A 79 8.20 -19.77 11.22
CA ALA A 79 8.01 -18.32 11.19
C ALA A 79 7.65 -17.75 9.80
N ALA A 80 7.73 -18.53 8.72
CA ALA A 80 7.60 -18.03 7.35
C ALA A 80 6.24 -17.36 7.11
N ALA A 81 5.15 -18.02 7.51
CA ALA A 81 3.80 -17.47 7.37
C ALA A 81 3.63 -16.13 8.10
N GLY A 82 4.23 -15.98 9.29
CA GLY A 82 4.20 -14.73 10.04
C GLY A 82 5.00 -13.62 9.36
N ILE A 83 6.18 -13.93 8.82
CA ILE A 83 7.01 -12.98 8.07
C ILE A 83 6.28 -12.52 6.81
N GLU A 84 5.66 -13.44 6.07
CA GLU A 84 4.88 -13.14 4.87
C GLU A 84 3.67 -12.25 5.20
N ALA A 85 2.93 -12.58 6.27
CA ALA A 85 1.81 -11.77 6.73
C ALA A 85 2.24 -10.34 7.11
N LEU A 86 3.39 -10.18 7.78
CA LEU A 86 3.94 -8.86 8.10
C LEU A 86 4.41 -8.11 6.84
N ALA A 87 4.99 -8.82 5.87
CA ALA A 87 5.41 -8.22 4.61
C ALA A 87 4.22 -7.79 3.73
N SER A 88 3.06 -8.45 3.87
CA SER A 88 1.83 -8.18 3.10
C SER A 88 0.80 -7.31 3.84
N MET A 89 1.17 -6.64 4.95
CA MET A 89 0.20 -5.84 5.73
C MET A 89 -0.46 -4.73 4.92
N ARG A 90 0.26 -4.11 3.97
CA ARG A 90 -0.32 -3.13 3.04
C ARG A 90 -1.44 -3.74 2.20
N ASP A 91 -1.19 -4.91 1.61
CA ASP A 91 -2.19 -5.60 0.78
C ASP A 91 -3.40 -6.03 1.60
N CYS A 92 -3.17 -6.46 2.85
CA CYS A 92 -4.23 -6.76 3.81
C CYS A 92 -5.10 -5.53 4.12
N LEU A 93 -4.48 -4.36 4.34
CA LEU A 93 -5.22 -3.11 4.55
C LEU A 93 -6.06 -2.73 3.32
N LEU A 94 -5.49 -2.83 2.12
CA LEU A 94 -6.21 -2.54 0.88
C LEU A 94 -7.39 -3.51 0.67
N ALA A 95 -7.22 -4.80 1.03
CA ALA A 95 -8.32 -5.76 1.01
C ALA A 95 -9.43 -5.39 1.99
N ARG A 96 -9.09 -5.03 3.23
CA ARG A 96 -10.06 -4.58 4.24
C ARG A 96 -10.83 -3.33 3.80
N LEU A 97 -10.14 -2.36 3.20
CA LEU A 97 -10.78 -1.17 2.64
C LEU A 97 -11.81 -1.53 1.56
N ARG A 98 -11.47 -2.43 0.64
CA ARG A 98 -12.40 -2.91 -0.40
C ARG A 98 -13.60 -3.61 0.20
N ASP A 99 -13.37 -4.54 1.12
CA ASP A 99 -14.42 -5.31 1.79
C ASP A 99 -15.36 -4.41 2.59
N GLU A 100 -14.84 -3.33 3.16
CA GLU A 100 -15.62 -2.38 3.92
C GLU A 100 -16.48 -1.49 3.04
N LEU A 101 -15.89 -0.92 1.98
CA LEU A 101 -16.62 -0.10 1.02
C LEU A 101 -17.74 -0.91 0.32
N ALA A 102 -17.52 -2.21 0.08
CA ALA A 102 -18.52 -3.10 -0.51
C ALA A 102 -19.75 -3.35 0.40
N LYS A 103 -19.64 -3.09 1.70
CA LYS A 103 -20.74 -3.25 2.68
C LYS A 103 -21.56 -1.98 2.87
N TRP A 104 -21.15 -0.87 2.26
CA TRP A 104 -21.88 0.39 2.36
C TRP A 104 -23.27 0.26 1.74
N ARG A 105 -24.27 0.88 2.37
CA ARG A 105 -25.64 0.92 1.85
C ARG A 105 -25.76 1.96 0.73
N VAL A 106 -25.13 3.12 0.90
CA VAL A 106 -24.92 4.08 -0.19
C VAL A 106 -23.52 3.83 -0.75
N LEU A 107 -23.45 3.15 -1.89
CA LEU A 107 -22.18 2.78 -2.52
C LEU A 107 -21.56 3.99 -3.25
N PRO A 108 -20.24 4.20 -3.14
CA PRO A 108 -19.55 5.16 -3.98
C PRO A 108 -19.59 4.71 -5.45
N GLU A 109 -19.69 5.66 -6.38
CA GLU A 109 -19.53 5.37 -7.82
C GLU A 109 -18.09 4.92 -8.14
N ALA A 110 -17.12 5.50 -7.42
CA ALA A 110 -15.73 5.09 -7.45
C ALA A 110 -15.03 5.44 -6.13
N ALA A 111 -14.00 4.66 -5.79
CA ALA A 111 -13.14 4.93 -4.65
C ALA A 111 -11.69 4.64 -5.02
N TRP A 112 -10.83 5.64 -4.84
CA TRP A 112 -9.42 5.57 -5.23
C TRP A 112 -8.53 6.06 -4.10
N LEU A 113 -7.59 5.21 -3.70
CA LEU A 113 -6.53 5.62 -2.80
C LEU A 113 -5.44 6.32 -3.62
N PHE A 114 -4.97 7.47 -3.17
CA PHE A 114 -4.00 8.30 -3.90
C PHE A 114 -2.88 8.79 -2.97
N GLY A 115 -2.04 9.68 -3.48
CA GLY A 115 -0.96 10.29 -2.70
C GLY A 115 0.18 9.33 -2.33
N SER A 116 0.86 9.64 -1.22
CA SER A 116 2.03 8.87 -0.75
C SER A 116 1.64 7.44 -0.33
N ALA A 117 0.42 7.26 0.15
CA ALA A 117 -0.15 5.97 0.45
C ALA A 117 -0.25 5.13 -0.82
N ALA A 118 -0.75 5.66 -1.93
CA ALA A 118 -0.83 4.94 -3.21
C ALA A 118 0.54 4.50 -3.74
N ARG A 119 1.54 5.38 -3.68
CA ARG A 119 2.90 5.10 -4.16
C ARG A 119 3.69 4.11 -3.30
N GLY A 120 3.20 3.76 -2.10
CA GLY A 120 3.96 2.93 -1.17
C GLY A 120 5.17 3.66 -0.61
N GLU A 121 5.01 4.95 -0.37
CA GLU A 121 6.02 5.84 0.20
C GLU A 121 5.57 6.46 1.54
N ALA A 122 4.29 6.26 1.90
CA ALA A 122 3.73 6.73 3.16
C ALA A 122 4.41 6.06 4.36
N GLY A 123 5.00 6.88 5.23
CA GLY A 123 5.61 6.44 6.49
C GLY A 123 4.56 6.27 7.59
N SER A 124 5.01 5.96 8.80
CA SER A 124 4.12 5.63 9.93
C SER A 124 3.26 6.79 10.47
N GLY A 125 3.57 8.03 10.10
CA GLY A 125 2.80 9.22 10.44
C GLY A 125 2.17 9.90 9.23
N SER A 126 2.12 9.21 8.09
CA SER A 126 1.45 9.70 6.89
C SER A 126 -0.04 9.33 6.93
N ASP A 127 -0.87 10.26 6.52
CA ASP A 127 -2.30 10.01 6.36
C ASP A 127 -2.55 9.16 5.11
N ILE A 128 -3.70 8.49 5.09
CA ILE A 128 -4.17 7.73 3.93
C ILE A 128 -5.14 8.61 3.15
N ASP A 129 -4.78 8.99 1.93
CA ASP A 129 -5.61 9.80 1.06
C ASP A 129 -6.59 8.93 0.25
N LEU A 130 -7.89 9.17 0.41
CA LEU A 130 -8.96 8.44 -0.27
C LEU A 130 -9.90 9.41 -0.98
N LEU A 131 -10.02 9.28 -2.31
CA LEU A 131 -11.03 9.98 -3.09
C LEU A 131 -12.26 9.10 -3.22
N LEU A 132 -13.41 9.62 -2.81
CA LEU A 132 -14.71 9.00 -3.02
C LEU A 132 -15.50 9.81 -4.04
N VAL A 133 -15.99 9.12 -5.08
CA VAL A 133 -16.96 9.68 -6.01
C VAL A 133 -18.35 9.36 -5.47
N ARG A 134 -18.99 10.38 -4.91
CA ARG A 134 -20.31 10.29 -4.30
C ARG A 134 -21.39 10.16 -5.37
N PRO A 135 -22.31 9.18 -5.24
CA PRO A 135 -23.46 9.11 -6.12
C PRO A 135 -24.41 10.29 -5.90
N THR A 136 -25.34 10.50 -6.82
CA THR A 136 -26.43 11.46 -6.58
C THR A 136 -27.28 10.99 -5.41
N LEU A 137 -27.27 11.76 -4.31
CA LEU A 137 -28.04 11.48 -3.11
C LEU A 137 -29.44 12.08 -3.26
N THR A 138 -30.48 11.24 -3.14
CA THR A 138 -31.86 11.62 -3.46
C THR A 138 -32.72 11.96 -2.24
N SER A 139 -32.23 11.66 -1.03
CA SER A 139 -32.96 11.89 0.21
C SER A 139 -32.04 12.43 1.32
N ALA A 140 -32.62 13.09 2.33
CA ALA A 140 -31.87 13.53 3.51
C ALA A 140 -31.28 12.34 4.29
N GLU A 141 -32.00 11.21 4.35
CA GLU A 141 -31.50 9.97 4.97
C GLU A 141 -30.22 9.49 4.27
N ASP A 142 -30.15 9.53 2.94
CA ASP A 142 -28.95 9.11 2.20
C ASP A 142 -27.75 10.04 2.45
N VAL A 143 -28.00 11.35 2.65
CA VAL A 143 -26.96 12.34 2.98
C VAL A 143 -26.36 12.07 4.36
N ASP A 144 -27.22 11.86 5.36
CA ASP A 144 -26.79 11.54 6.71
C ASP A 144 -26.06 10.19 6.75
N LEU A 145 -26.58 9.18 6.04
CA LEU A 145 -25.99 7.86 5.95
C LEU A 145 -24.63 7.89 5.26
N TRP A 146 -24.48 8.61 4.15
CA TRP A 146 -23.21 8.77 3.45
C TRP A 146 -22.13 9.36 4.37
N SER A 147 -22.48 10.44 5.08
CA SER A 147 -21.57 11.11 6.02
C SER A 147 -21.17 10.18 7.16
N GLY A 148 -22.13 9.46 7.76
CA GLY A 148 -21.87 8.48 8.82
C GLY A 148 -21.03 7.28 8.35
N GLN A 149 -21.19 6.84 7.10
CA GLN A 149 -20.36 5.79 6.50
C GLN A 149 -18.90 6.23 6.35
N ILE A 150 -18.66 7.48 5.92
CA ILE A 150 -17.32 8.08 5.84
C ILE A 150 -16.68 8.13 7.23
N ASP A 151 -17.39 8.65 8.23
CA ASP A 151 -16.87 8.75 9.60
C ASP A 151 -16.57 7.37 10.19
N GLY A 152 -17.44 6.39 9.96
CA GLY A 152 -17.20 5.01 10.35
C GLY A 152 -15.97 4.40 9.68
N LEU A 153 -15.73 4.72 8.41
CA LEU A 153 -14.55 4.27 7.69
C LEU A 153 -13.26 4.90 8.24
N ARG A 154 -13.28 6.20 8.58
CA ARG A 154 -12.14 6.86 9.25
C ARG A 154 -11.77 6.14 10.55
N GLY A 155 -12.76 5.84 11.38
CA GLY A 155 -12.55 5.07 12.62
C GLY A 155 -11.93 3.70 12.37
N ARG A 156 -12.47 2.93 11.42
CA ARG A 156 -11.95 1.60 11.07
C ARG A 156 -10.53 1.62 10.51
N VAL A 157 -10.20 2.57 9.64
CA VAL A 157 -8.84 2.70 9.09
C VAL A 157 -7.82 2.99 10.19
N ARG A 158 -8.18 3.86 11.14
CA ARG A 158 -7.36 4.12 12.32
C ARG A 158 -7.19 2.89 13.19
N GLU A 159 -8.25 2.11 13.43
CA GLU A 159 -8.17 0.85 14.17
C GLU A 159 -7.29 -0.20 13.49
N TRP A 160 -7.35 -0.31 12.16
CA TRP A 160 -6.61 -1.33 11.42
C TRP A 160 -5.14 -1.00 11.21
N SER A 161 -4.81 0.28 11.04
CA SER A 161 -3.48 0.71 10.59
C SER A 161 -2.79 1.69 11.51
N GLY A 162 -3.53 2.33 12.42
CA GLY A 162 -3.05 3.45 13.24
C GLY A 162 -2.85 4.76 12.45
N ASN A 163 -3.12 4.79 11.14
CA ASN A 163 -3.05 6.00 10.33
C ASN A 163 -4.42 6.70 10.32
N GLU A 164 -4.42 8.03 10.18
CA GLU A 164 -5.64 8.77 9.87
C GLU A 164 -6.01 8.56 8.39
N LEU A 165 -7.30 8.68 8.10
CA LEU A 165 -7.83 8.64 6.74
C LEU A 165 -8.26 10.05 6.37
N GLU A 166 -7.69 10.64 5.33
CA GLU A 166 -8.18 11.86 4.70
C GLU A 166 -9.08 11.49 3.52
N VAL A 167 -10.35 11.92 3.57
CA VAL A 167 -11.32 11.65 2.51
C VAL A 167 -11.61 12.92 1.73
N LEU A 168 -11.41 12.84 0.41
CA LEU A 168 -11.88 13.81 -0.55
C LEU A 168 -13.18 13.31 -1.18
N ASP A 169 -14.30 13.87 -0.73
CA ASP A 169 -15.65 13.56 -1.22
C ASP A 169 -16.02 14.51 -2.37
N LEU A 170 -16.20 13.96 -3.57
CA LEU A 170 -16.59 14.71 -4.76
C LEU A 170 -17.73 13.99 -5.49
N SER A 171 -18.69 14.74 -6.01
CA SER A 171 -19.60 14.23 -7.04
C SER A 171 -18.88 14.03 -8.37
N ALA A 172 -19.48 13.24 -9.27
CA ALA A 172 -18.95 13.07 -10.63
C ALA A 172 -18.83 14.41 -11.39
N ASP A 173 -19.74 15.36 -11.13
CA ASP A 173 -19.69 16.69 -11.74
C ASP A 173 -18.54 17.53 -11.17
N GLU A 174 -18.37 17.59 -9.85
CA GLU A 174 -17.26 18.31 -9.21
C GLU A 174 -15.91 17.76 -9.67
N LEU A 175 -15.78 16.43 -9.77
CA LEU A 175 -14.57 15.79 -10.26
C LEU A 175 -14.25 16.20 -11.71
N ARG A 176 -15.26 16.34 -12.58
CA ARG A 176 -15.06 16.82 -13.97
C ARG A 176 -14.64 18.28 -14.02
N HIS A 177 -15.17 19.14 -13.15
CA HIS A 177 -14.75 20.55 -13.08
C HIS A 177 -13.34 20.70 -12.52
N LEU A 178 -12.96 19.86 -11.55
CA LEU A 178 -11.63 19.88 -10.94
C LEU A 178 -10.53 19.49 -11.93
N ARG A 179 -10.86 18.64 -12.92
CA ARG A 179 -9.99 18.32 -14.06
C ARG A 179 -9.52 19.56 -14.81
N ASP A 180 -10.37 20.57 -14.92
CA ASP A 180 -10.12 21.74 -15.75
C ASP A 180 -9.34 22.84 -14.99
N GLY A 181 -9.14 22.67 -13.67
CA GLY A 181 -8.48 23.67 -12.80
C GLY A 181 -7.34 23.17 -11.90
N SER A 182 -7.05 21.86 -11.82
CA SER A 182 -5.99 21.31 -10.94
C SER A 182 -5.23 20.15 -11.57
N GLU A 183 -4.22 20.47 -12.37
CA GLU A 183 -3.44 19.45 -13.12
C GLU A 183 -2.72 18.44 -12.20
N ARG A 184 -2.14 18.89 -11.08
CA ARG A 184 -1.31 18.03 -10.22
C ARG A 184 -2.07 16.87 -9.57
N LEU A 185 -3.25 17.13 -8.97
CA LEU A 185 -4.05 16.07 -8.34
C LEU A 185 -4.55 15.07 -9.38
N ILE A 186 -4.90 15.56 -10.57
CA ILE A 186 -5.40 14.73 -11.67
C ILE A 186 -4.29 13.84 -12.22
N ASP A 187 -3.07 14.37 -12.35
CA ASP A 187 -1.91 13.60 -12.78
C ASP A 187 -1.54 12.54 -11.75
N ASP A 188 -1.51 12.87 -10.45
CA ASP A 188 -1.29 11.91 -9.35
C ASP A 188 -2.35 10.79 -9.35
N LEU A 189 -3.62 11.14 -9.57
CA LEU A 189 -4.70 10.15 -9.69
C LEU A 189 -4.56 9.28 -10.94
N ARG A 190 -4.04 9.81 -12.05
CA ARG A 190 -3.84 9.04 -13.28
C ARG A 190 -2.65 8.10 -13.22
N SER A 191 -1.55 8.52 -12.60
CA SER A 191 -0.31 7.74 -12.51
C SER A 191 -0.40 6.64 -11.45
N ASP A 192 -0.84 7.01 -10.25
CA ASP A 192 -0.52 6.22 -9.06
C ASP A 192 -1.75 5.68 -8.32
N ALA A 193 -2.98 6.12 -8.67
CA ALA A 193 -4.16 5.74 -7.92
C ALA A 193 -4.37 4.22 -7.84
N VAL A 194 -4.63 3.75 -6.62
CA VAL A 194 -5.03 2.38 -6.35
C VAL A 194 -6.55 2.32 -6.35
N VAL A 195 -7.11 1.58 -7.30
CA VAL A 195 -8.56 1.40 -7.40
C VAL A 195 -9.07 0.47 -6.28
N LEU A 196 -10.02 0.98 -5.50
CA LEU A 196 -10.73 0.22 -4.46
C LEU A 196 -12.14 -0.16 -4.92
N VAL A 197 -12.87 0.79 -5.51
CA VAL A 197 -14.23 0.58 -6.06
C VAL A 197 -14.35 1.25 -7.43
N GLY A 198 -15.17 0.67 -8.30
CA GLY A 198 -15.58 1.28 -9.56
C GLY A 198 -14.53 1.19 -10.67
N SER A 199 -14.68 2.07 -11.67
CA SER A 199 -13.80 2.09 -12.83
C SER A 199 -12.45 2.77 -12.53
N PRO A 200 -11.38 2.44 -13.28
CA PRO A 200 -10.13 3.18 -13.23
C PRO A 200 -10.35 4.67 -13.51
N VAL A 201 -9.56 5.52 -12.85
CA VAL A 201 -9.60 7.00 -12.95
C VAL A 201 -9.73 7.50 -14.39
N ARG A 202 -8.94 6.92 -15.30
CA ARG A 202 -8.90 7.28 -16.74
C ARG A 202 -10.25 7.18 -17.44
N ASN A 203 -11.13 6.28 -17.01
CA ASN A 203 -12.44 6.09 -17.62
C ASN A 203 -13.42 7.20 -17.21
N ILE A 204 -13.27 7.74 -15.99
CA ILE A 204 -14.14 8.77 -15.45
C ILE A 204 -13.67 10.18 -15.85
N LEU A 205 -12.35 10.40 -15.87
CA LEU A 205 -11.76 11.70 -16.24
C LEU A 205 -11.57 11.90 -17.75
N GLY A 206 -11.68 10.82 -18.55
CA GLY A 206 -11.38 10.80 -19.98
C GLY A 206 -9.86 10.77 -20.29
N CYS A 207 -9.49 10.21 -21.45
CA CYS A 207 -8.14 10.34 -22.00
C CYS A 207 -7.92 11.78 -22.49
N ARG A 208 -6.80 12.42 -22.11
CA ARG A 208 -6.32 13.61 -22.84
C ARG A 208 -6.03 13.16 -24.27
N VAL A 209 -6.71 13.76 -25.25
CA VAL A 209 -6.19 13.76 -26.63
C VAL A 209 -4.99 14.71 -26.58
N GLU A 210 -3.79 14.15 -26.67
CA GLU A 210 -2.59 14.96 -26.90
C GLU A 210 -2.70 15.61 -28.28
N THR A 211 -3.14 16.86 -28.31
CA THR A 211 -2.98 17.69 -29.50
C THR A 211 -1.50 18.06 -29.58
N ARG A 212 -0.81 17.48 -30.56
CA ARG A 212 0.55 17.84 -30.98
C ARG A 212 0.65 19.31 -31.40
#